data_AF-A0A0D2N4U0-F1
#
_entry.id   AF-A0A0D2N4U0-F1
#
_cell.length_a   1.000
_cell.length_b   1.000
_cell.length_c   1.000
_cell.angle_alpha   90.00
_cell.angle_beta   90.00
_cell.angle_gamma   90.00
#
_symmetry.space_group_name_H-M   'P 1'
#
loop_
_entity.id
_entity.type
_entity.pdbx_description
1 polymer ?
#
loop_
_entity_poly.entity_id
_entity_poly.type
_entity_poly.pdbx_seq_one_letter_code
_entity_poly.pdbx_strand_id
1 'polypeptide(L)'
;MAPPKRKAEQEADNRIFVPSTRSWIYLATFILIFCLTCAELGLVSQQIHKYGRWTFNYATLQYKNAIGLLLCACLISLLLCLGHYWIAVGGTAFTSLILSVFFGTVAGIFRVTTPFRGHDCGRPQDSYPVIWRPWFQECSRVVAMEGIAWSLWALYLCMMIGTLLYMFQITPRPTPGGYYGSPTRVVPSYV
;
A
#
# COMPACT_ATOMS: atom_id res chain seq x y z
N MET A 1 11.92 -39.64 24.25
CA MET A 1 12.80 -38.88 23.33
C MET A 1 12.05 -37.64 22.89
N ALA A 2 12.48 -36.45 23.29
CA ALA A 2 11.88 -35.20 22.80
C ALA A 2 12.25 -35.01 21.31
N PRO A 3 11.34 -34.53 20.46
CA PRO A 3 11.66 -34.28 19.06
C PRO A 3 12.81 -33.26 18.95
N PRO A 4 13.69 -33.39 17.95
CA PRO A 4 14.77 -32.46 17.74
C PRO A 4 14.19 -31.04 17.55
N LYS A 5 14.72 -30.05 18.29
CA LYS A 5 14.23 -28.65 18.35
C LYS A 5 13.81 -28.05 17.01
N ARG A 6 14.52 -28.41 15.93
CA ARG A 6 14.26 -27.96 14.56
C ARG A 6 12.87 -28.34 14.02
N LYS A 7 12.34 -29.50 14.43
CA LYS A 7 11.01 -29.96 14.02
C LYS A 7 9.89 -29.16 14.72
N ALA A 8 10.08 -28.81 15.99
CA ALA A 8 9.08 -28.04 16.76
C ALA A 8 8.98 -26.58 16.29
N GLU A 9 10.09 -25.97 15.86
CA GLU A 9 10.08 -24.65 15.22
C GLU A 9 9.36 -24.68 13.86
N GLN A 10 9.60 -25.71 13.03
CA GLN A 10 8.87 -25.91 11.78
C GLN A 10 7.36 -26.18 11.99
N GLU A 11 6.98 -26.85 13.08
CA GLU A 11 5.58 -27.19 13.37
C GLU A 11 4.78 -25.99 13.91
N ALA A 12 5.44 -25.04 14.59
CA ALA A 12 4.85 -23.78 14.98
C ALA A 12 4.59 -22.83 13.77
N ASP A 13 5.45 -22.92 12.76
CA ASP A 13 5.36 -22.15 11.52
C ASP A 13 4.22 -22.65 10.58
N ASN A 14 3.83 -23.93 10.72
CA ASN A 14 2.77 -24.56 9.91
C ASN A 14 1.35 -24.41 10.48
N ARG A 15 1.13 -23.56 11.49
CA ARG A 15 -0.22 -23.41 12.05
C ARG A 15 -1.14 -22.68 11.05
N ILE A 16 -2.20 -23.39 10.67
CA ILE A 16 -3.39 -22.89 9.99
C ILE A 16 -3.79 -21.54 10.61
N PHE A 17 -4.12 -20.57 9.74
CA PHE A 17 -4.56 -19.22 10.08
C PHE A 17 -5.31 -19.18 11.41
N VAL A 18 -4.71 -18.55 12.42
CA VAL A 18 -5.36 -18.35 13.71
C VAL A 18 -6.17 -17.05 13.61
N PRO A 19 -7.51 -17.10 13.62
CA PRO A 19 -8.33 -15.90 13.57
C PRO A 19 -8.06 -15.07 14.83
N SER A 20 -7.37 -13.95 14.64
CA SER A 20 -7.11 -12.94 15.67
C SER A 20 -7.49 -11.57 15.12
N THR A 21 -7.73 -10.59 15.99
CA THR A 21 -7.99 -9.21 15.56
C THR A 21 -6.89 -8.67 14.64
N ARG A 22 -5.63 -9.06 14.90
CA ARG A 22 -4.48 -8.69 14.04
C ARG A 22 -4.58 -9.32 12.66
N SER A 23 -4.96 -10.60 12.59
CA SER A 23 -5.14 -11.32 11.34
C SER A 23 -6.26 -10.71 10.48
N TRP A 24 -7.36 -10.28 11.11
CA TRP A 24 -8.46 -9.60 10.43
C TRP A 24 -8.09 -8.20 9.93
N ILE A 25 -7.37 -7.40 10.73
CA ILE A 25 -6.87 -6.09 10.31
C ILE A 25 -5.93 -6.26 9.12
N TYR A 26 -4.99 -7.20 9.19
CA TYR A 26 -4.06 -7.48 8.09
C TYR A 26 -4.80 -7.89 6.81
N LEU A 27 -5.75 -8.82 6.90
CA LEU A 27 -6.58 -9.24 5.77
C LEU A 27 -7.36 -8.05 5.17
N ALA A 28 -8.02 -7.24 6.00
CA ALA A 28 -8.76 -6.07 5.56
C ALA A 28 -7.85 -5.04 4.88
N THR A 29 -6.65 -4.79 5.43
CA THR A 29 -5.66 -3.90 4.82
C THR A 29 -5.24 -4.39 3.44
N PHE A 30 -4.93 -5.68 3.26
CA PHE A 30 -4.54 -6.22 1.96
C PHE A 30 -5.68 -6.17 0.93
N ILE A 31 -6.92 -6.47 1.34
CA ILE A 31 -8.08 -6.35 0.45
C ILE A 31 -8.28 -4.90 0.02
N LEU A 32 -8.20 -3.95 0.96
CA LEU A 32 -8.33 -2.52 0.66
C LEU A 32 -7.24 -2.04 -0.29
N ILE A 33 -5.97 -2.39 -0.02
CA ILE A 33 -4.85 -2.08 -0.91
C ILE A 33 -5.10 -2.66 -2.31
N PHE A 34 -5.49 -3.94 -2.40
CA PHE A 34 -5.75 -4.58 -3.70
C PHE A 34 -6.87 -3.88 -4.48
N CYS A 35 -8.01 -3.61 -3.85
CA CYS A 35 -9.13 -2.93 -4.48
C CYS A 35 -8.76 -1.51 -4.96
N LEU A 36 -8.07 -0.74 -4.11
CA LEU A 36 -7.63 0.61 -4.45
C LEU A 36 -6.59 0.61 -5.57
N THR A 37 -5.62 -0.31 -5.53
CA THR A 37 -4.61 -0.44 -6.58
C THR A 37 -5.23 -0.85 -7.91
N CYS A 38 -6.21 -1.75 -7.93
CA CYS A 38 -6.96 -2.09 -9.14
C CYS A 38 -7.73 -0.89 -9.71
N ALA A 39 -8.39 -0.12 -8.84
CA ALA A 39 -9.09 1.10 -9.24
C ALA A 39 -8.12 2.14 -9.84
N GLU A 40 -6.99 2.35 -9.16
CA GLU A 40 -5.95 3.29 -9.60
C GLU A 40 -5.32 2.86 -10.93
N LEU A 41 -5.01 1.57 -11.08
CA LEU A 41 -4.49 1.02 -12.33
C LEU A 41 -5.46 1.25 -13.49
N GLY A 42 -6.78 1.09 -13.27
CA GLY A 42 -7.80 1.37 -14.27
C GLY A 42 -7.82 2.83 -14.70
N LEU A 43 -7.80 3.77 -13.72
CA LEU A 43 -7.77 5.21 -14.00
C LEU A 43 -6.50 5.62 -14.75
N VAL A 44 -5.34 5.16 -14.30
CA VAL A 44 -4.03 5.44 -14.91
C VAL A 44 -3.93 4.85 -16.31
N SER A 45 -4.36 3.60 -16.50
CA SER A 45 -4.35 2.94 -17.82
C SER A 45 -5.22 3.71 -18.81
N GLN A 46 -6.40 4.16 -18.39
CA GLN A 46 -7.27 4.98 -19.23
C GLN A 46 -6.58 6.27 -19.70
N GLN A 47 -5.89 6.98 -18.79
CA GLN A 47 -5.17 8.21 -19.13
C GLN A 47 -4.02 7.93 -20.12
N ILE A 48 -3.23 6.89 -19.87
CA ILE A 48 -2.10 6.53 -20.75
C ILE A 48 -2.59 6.11 -22.14
N HIS A 49 -3.68 5.34 -22.23
CA HIS A 49 -4.24 4.95 -23.53
C HIS A 49 -4.85 6.13 -24.28
N LYS A 50 -5.49 7.07 -23.58
CA LYS A 50 -6.10 8.25 -24.19
C LYS A 50 -5.07 9.22 -24.76
N TYR A 51 -3.99 9.49 -24.03
CA TYR A 51 -3.00 10.52 -24.39
C TYR A 51 -1.72 9.95 -24.99
N GLY A 52 -1.49 8.65 -24.92
CA GLY A 52 -0.35 7.98 -25.53
C GLY A 52 1.00 8.36 -24.91
N ARG A 53 2.08 8.15 -25.69
CA ARG A 53 3.47 8.28 -25.20
C ARG A 53 4.03 9.70 -25.26
N TRP A 54 3.47 10.59 -26.09
CA TRP A 54 4.10 11.88 -26.40
C TRP A 54 3.87 12.94 -25.31
N THR A 55 4.86 13.80 -25.04
CA THR A 55 4.79 14.81 -23.98
C THR A 55 3.80 15.93 -24.27
N PHE A 56 3.66 16.33 -25.53
CA PHE A 56 2.72 17.39 -25.95
C PHE A 56 1.25 17.01 -25.77
N ASN A 57 0.96 15.72 -25.59
CA ASN A 57 -0.38 15.24 -25.28
C ASN A 57 -0.75 15.38 -23.80
N TYR A 58 0.15 15.89 -22.93
CA TYR A 58 -0.08 16.09 -21.50
C TYR A 58 0.03 17.59 -21.16
N ALA A 59 -0.69 18.05 -20.15
CA ALA A 59 -0.64 19.46 -19.72
C ALA A 59 0.76 19.88 -19.26
N THR A 60 1.47 19.00 -18.55
CA THR A 60 2.85 19.23 -18.09
C THR A 60 3.66 17.93 -18.14
N LEU A 61 5.00 18.05 -18.26
CA LEU A 61 5.92 16.91 -18.19
C LEU A 61 5.88 16.22 -16.81
N GLN A 62 5.71 17.01 -15.75
CA GLN A 62 5.60 16.50 -14.38
C GLN A 62 4.38 15.59 -14.21
N TYR A 63 3.22 16.01 -14.74
CA TYR A 63 1.99 15.21 -14.71
C TYR A 63 2.15 13.88 -15.44
N LYS A 64 2.75 13.90 -16.64
CA LYS A 64 3.06 12.68 -17.40
C LYS A 64 3.97 11.72 -16.62
N ASN A 65 5.05 12.22 -16.04
CA ASN A 65 5.99 11.39 -15.29
C ASN A 65 5.34 10.84 -14.01
N ALA A 66 4.48 11.62 -13.35
CA ALA A 66 3.71 11.17 -12.19
C ALA A 66 2.77 10.02 -12.55
N ILE A 67 2.05 10.09 -13.68
CA ILE A 67 1.22 8.98 -14.17
C ILE A 67 2.07 7.73 -14.44
N GLY A 68 3.26 7.88 -15.04
CA GLY A 68 4.16 6.76 -15.30
C GLY A 68 4.68 6.11 -14.01
N LEU A 69 5.05 6.93 -13.01
CA LEU A 69 5.46 6.46 -11.70
C LEU A 69 4.32 5.72 -10.98
N LEU A 70 3.10 6.24 -11.10
CA LEU A 70 1.90 5.65 -10.53
C LEU A 70 1.58 4.29 -11.15
N LEU A 71 1.71 4.15 -12.48
CA LEU A 71 1.59 2.86 -13.16
C LEU A 71 2.57 1.85 -12.58
N CYS A 72 3.84 2.23 -12.45
CA CYS A 72 4.88 1.37 -11.89
C CYS A 72 4.56 0.96 -10.44
N ALA A 73 4.14 1.93 -9.61
CA ALA A 73 3.72 1.71 -8.23
C ALA A 73 2.53 0.73 -8.15
N CYS A 74 1.53 0.88 -9.02
CA CYS A 74 0.38 -0.03 -9.08
C CYS A 74 0.80 -1.46 -9.46
N LEU A 75 1.69 -1.64 -10.45
CA LEU A 75 2.18 -2.96 -10.84
C LEU A 75 2.94 -3.65 -9.70
N ILE A 76 3.85 -2.93 -9.04
CA ILE A 76 4.61 -3.47 -7.89
C ILE A 76 3.66 -3.77 -6.72
N SER A 77 2.68 -2.89 -6.48
CA SER A 77 1.66 -3.07 -5.44
C SER A 77 0.81 -4.32 -5.68
N LEU A 78 0.37 -4.60 -6.90
CA LEU A 78 -0.35 -5.82 -7.25
C LEU A 78 0.52 -7.06 -7.09
N LEU A 79 1.78 -7.01 -7.53
CA LEU A 79 2.73 -8.10 -7.33
C LEU A 79 2.94 -8.39 -5.84
N LEU A 80 3.03 -7.36 -5.00
CA LEU A 80 3.10 -7.53 -3.55
C LEU A 80 1.80 -8.14 -3.01
N CYS A 81 0.63 -7.65 -3.41
CA CYS A 81 -0.65 -8.23 -2.96
C CYS A 81 -0.78 -9.71 -3.31
N LEU A 82 -0.37 -10.10 -4.51
CA LEU A 82 -0.40 -11.49 -4.98
C LEU A 82 0.73 -12.34 -4.40
N GLY A 83 1.87 -11.76 -4.05
CA GLY A 83 3.08 -12.48 -3.65
C GLY A 83 3.44 -12.37 -2.17
N HIS A 84 2.69 -11.62 -1.36
CA HIS A 84 3.07 -11.29 0.03
C HIS A 84 3.32 -12.52 0.91
N TYR A 85 2.69 -13.66 0.62
CA TYR A 85 2.86 -14.90 1.40
C TYR A 85 4.19 -15.62 1.14
N TRP A 86 4.89 -15.30 0.04
CA TRP A 86 6.23 -15.82 -0.24
C TRP A 86 7.35 -14.89 0.24
N ILE A 87 7.01 -13.68 0.69
CA ILE A 87 7.99 -12.65 1.06
C ILE A 87 8.17 -12.67 2.58
N ALA A 88 9.42 -12.69 3.03
CA ALA A 88 9.73 -12.54 4.45
C ALA A 88 9.19 -11.20 4.99
N VAL A 89 8.81 -11.17 6.28
CA VAL A 89 8.20 -9.98 6.91
C VAL A 89 9.03 -8.70 6.69
N GLY A 90 10.36 -8.79 6.75
CA GLY A 90 11.26 -7.67 6.47
C GLY A 90 11.21 -7.18 5.02
N GLY A 91 11.02 -8.08 4.05
CA GLY A 91 10.81 -7.73 2.65
C GLY A 91 9.48 -7.02 2.42
N THR A 92 8.43 -7.41 3.16
CA THR A 92 7.13 -6.71 3.14
C THR A 92 7.26 -5.31 3.71
N ALA A 93 7.97 -5.12 4.83
CA ALA A 93 8.22 -3.79 5.41
C ALA A 93 8.98 -2.88 4.44
N PHE A 94 10.05 -3.38 3.83
CA PHE A 94 10.86 -2.62 2.87
C PHE A 94 10.08 -2.26 1.60
N THR A 95 9.35 -3.21 1.02
CA THR A 95 8.51 -2.94 -0.16
C THR A 95 7.39 -1.95 0.17
N SER A 96 6.81 -2.02 1.38
CA SER A 96 5.80 -1.07 1.85
C SER A 96 6.35 0.35 1.95
N LEU A 97 7.60 0.52 2.42
CA LEU A 97 8.27 1.82 2.42
C LEU A 97 8.40 2.39 1.00
N ILE A 98 8.91 1.60 0.06
CA ILE A 98 9.08 2.02 -1.34
C ILE A 98 7.74 2.44 -1.94
N LEU A 99 6.71 1.61 -1.80
CA LEU A 99 5.38 1.90 -2.33
C LEU A 99 4.76 3.13 -1.66
N SER A 100 4.93 3.30 -0.35
CA SER A 100 4.49 4.51 0.36
C SER A 100 5.16 5.75 -0.24
N VAL A 101 6.49 5.75 -0.42
CA VAL A 101 7.20 6.87 -1.04
C VAL A 101 6.70 7.15 -2.45
N PHE A 102 6.44 6.12 -3.26
CA PHE A 102 5.98 6.31 -4.63
C PHE A 102 4.57 6.92 -4.69
N PHE A 103 3.60 6.33 -3.98
CA PHE A 103 2.23 6.85 -3.93
C PHE A 103 2.18 8.25 -3.31
N GLY A 104 2.92 8.49 -2.22
CA GLY A 104 2.99 9.79 -1.57
C GLY A 104 3.62 10.87 -2.47
N THR A 105 4.68 10.53 -3.21
CA THR A 105 5.32 11.43 -4.17
C THR A 105 4.36 11.80 -5.30
N VAL A 106 3.67 10.81 -5.90
CA VAL A 106 2.69 11.07 -6.96
C VAL A 106 1.54 11.94 -6.44
N ALA A 107 0.99 11.62 -5.28
CA ALA A 107 -0.10 12.38 -4.68
C ALA A 107 0.31 13.84 -4.42
N GLY A 108 1.52 14.06 -3.90
CA GLY A 108 2.10 15.40 -3.74
C GLY A 108 2.28 16.14 -5.07
N ILE A 109 2.77 15.46 -6.12
CA ILE A 109 2.91 16.07 -7.45
C ILE A 109 1.54 16.44 -8.02
N PHE A 110 0.53 15.58 -7.95
CA PHE A 110 -0.82 15.92 -8.41
C PHE A 110 -1.40 17.11 -7.65
N ARG A 111 -1.19 17.16 -6.33
CA ARG A 111 -1.60 18.29 -5.51
C ARG A 111 -0.97 19.59 -5.97
N VAL A 112 0.33 19.62 -6.25
CA VAL A 112 1.05 20.85 -6.59
C VAL A 112 0.86 21.26 -8.06
N THR A 113 0.82 20.31 -8.97
CA THR A 113 0.90 20.58 -10.42
C THR A 113 -0.45 20.71 -11.11
N THR A 114 -1.51 20.14 -10.53
CA THR A 114 -2.86 20.18 -11.10
C THR A 114 -3.72 21.23 -10.39
N PRO A 115 -4.53 22.00 -11.13
CA PRO A 115 -5.45 22.98 -10.53
C PRO A 115 -6.74 22.32 -10.02
N PHE A 116 -6.92 21.01 -10.26
CA PHE A 116 -8.14 20.30 -9.92
C PHE A 116 -8.22 20.02 -8.41
N ARG A 117 -9.41 20.21 -7.85
CA ARG A 117 -9.71 19.99 -6.44
C ARG A 117 -11.06 19.31 -6.34
N GLY A 118 -11.28 18.50 -5.30
CA GLY A 118 -12.52 17.73 -5.15
C GLY A 118 -13.80 18.57 -5.05
N HIS A 119 -13.70 19.84 -4.68
CA HIS A 119 -14.84 20.77 -4.64
C HIS A 119 -15.03 21.59 -5.93
N ASP A 120 -14.10 21.48 -6.89
CA ASP A 120 -14.02 22.38 -8.06
C ASP A 120 -14.36 21.71 -9.39
N CYS A 121 -14.59 20.39 -9.41
CA CYS A 121 -14.98 19.64 -10.59
C CYS A 121 -16.43 19.96 -11.01
N GLY A 122 -16.61 21.12 -11.61
CA GLY A 122 -17.88 21.71 -12.04
C GLY A 122 -17.76 23.18 -12.43
N ARG A 123 -16.61 23.82 -12.15
CA ARG A 123 -16.33 25.18 -12.59
C ARG A 123 -16.23 25.29 -14.12
N PRO A 124 -16.59 26.44 -14.71
CA PRO A 124 -16.50 26.65 -16.15
C PRO A 124 -15.06 26.54 -16.64
N GLN A 125 -14.87 26.08 -17.88
CA GLN A 125 -13.56 25.83 -18.49
C GLN A 125 -12.61 27.04 -18.39
N ASP A 126 -13.12 28.25 -18.54
CA ASP A 126 -12.30 29.47 -18.53
C ASP A 126 -11.68 29.81 -17.17
N SER A 127 -12.20 29.23 -16.09
CA SER A 127 -11.66 29.38 -14.73
C SER A 127 -10.33 28.63 -14.53
N TYR A 128 -10.00 27.68 -15.40
CA TYR A 128 -8.76 26.91 -15.32
C TYR A 128 -7.61 27.61 -16.08
N PRO A 129 -6.35 27.40 -15.64
CA PRO A 129 -5.17 27.84 -16.39
C PRO A 129 -5.19 27.30 -17.82
N VAL A 130 -4.73 28.11 -18.78
CA VAL A 130 -4.82 27.82 -20.23
C VAL A 130 -4.33 26.42 -20.59
N ILE A 131 -3.22 25.97 -20.00
CA ILE A 131 -2.63 24.63 -20.23
C ILE A 131 -3.52 23.47 -19.77
N TRP A 132 -4.39 23.70 -18.76
CA TRP A 132 -5.27 22.70 -18.16
C TRP A 132 -6.71 22.78 -18.68
N ARG A 133 -7.07 23.83 -19.44
CA ARG A 133 -8.41 23.97 -20.02
C ARG A 133 -8.83 22.77 -20.88
N PRO A 134 -7.99 22.16 -21.73
CA PRO A 134 -8.39 20.98 -22.50
C PRO A 134 -8.71 19.75 -21.64
N TRP A 135 -8.32 19.77 -20.35
CA TRP A 135 -8.43 18.68 -19.40
C TRP A 135 -9.57 18.87 -18.40
N PHE A 136 -10.39 19.91 -18.54
CA PHE A 136 -11.41 20.23 -17.54
C PHE A 136 -12.41 19.09 -17.29
N GLN A 137 -12.74 18.31 -18.34
CA GLN A 137 -13.60 17.13 -18.26
C GLN A 137 -12.97 15.95 -17.48
N GLU A 138 -11.65 15.98 -17.28
CA GLU A 138 -10.90 14.96 -16.56
C GLU A 138 -10.72 15.29 -15.07
N CYS A 139 -11.26 16.44 -14.60
CA CYS A 139 -11.08 16.90 -13.22
C CYS A 139 -11.41 15.82 -12.19
N SER A 140 -12.57 15.17 -12.31
CA SER A 140 -13.01 14.14 -11.36
C SER A 140 -12.07 12.93 -11.35
N ARG A 141 -11.52 12.56 -12.51
CA ARG A 141 -10.57 11.45 -12.63
C ARG A 141 -9.22 11.80 -12.01
N VAL A 142 -8.70 13.00 -12.27
CA VAL A 142 -7.43 13.45 -11.67
C VAL A 142 -7.53 13.54 -10.15
N VAL A 143 -8.65 14.07 -9.63
CA VAL A 143 -8.90 14.12 -8.19
C VAL A 143 -9.06 12.71 -7.60
N ALA A 144 -9.73 11.80 -8.31
CA ALA A 144 -9.86 10.41 -7.86
C ALA A 144 -8.49 9.72 -7.75
N MET A 145 -7.62 9.89 -8.76
CA MET A 145 -6.24 9.38 -8.70
C MET A 145 -5.46 9.99 -7.53
N GLU A 146 -5.54 11.32 -7.32
CA GLU A 146 -4.90 11.97 -6.17
C GLU A 146 -5.38 11.38 -4.83
N GLY A 147 -6.70 11.21 -4.68
CA GLY A 147 -7.30 10.68 -3.44
C GLY A 147 -6.94 9.22 -3.17
N ILE A 148 -6.93 8.37 -4.20
CA ILE A 148 -6.54 6.97 -4.09
C ILE A 148 -5.04 6.86 -3.80
N ALA A 149 -4.19 7.68 -4.45
CA ALA A 149 -2.77 7.72 -4.16
C ALA A 149 -2.47 8.12 -2.70
N TRP A 150 -3.14 9.13 -2.15
CA TRP A 150 -3.04 9.46 -0.72
C TRP A 150 -3.50 8.31 0.20
N SER A 151 -4.56 7.62 -0.20
CA SER A 151 -5.09 6.48 0.57
C SER A 151 -4.10 5.30 0.58
N LEU A 152 -3.52 4.98 -0.58
CA LEU A 152 -2.50 3.94 -0.72
C LEU A 152 -1.22 4.32 0.04
N TRP A 153 -0.78 5.59 -0.02
CA TRP A 153 0.33 6.08 0.80
C TRP A 153 0.11 5.79 2.29
N ALA A 154 -1.05 6.16 2.82
CA ALA A 154 -1.38 5.98 4.23
C ALA A 154 -1.47 4.48 4.60
N LEU A 155 -2.11 3.66 3.77
CA LEU A 155 -2.21 2.22 4.00
C LEU A 155 -0.85 1.54 4.00
N TYR A 156 0.03 1.88 3.05
CA TYR A 156 1.39 1.35 3.01
C TYR A 156 2.25 1.83 4.18
N LEU A 157 2.06 3.08 4.63
CA LEU A 157 2.75 3.58 5.81
C LEU A 157 2.29 2.85 7.09
N CYS A 158 0.99 2.64 7.26
CA CYS A 158 0.43 1.86 8.36
C CYS A 158 0.92 0.41 8.33
N MET A 159 0.97 -0.21 7.14
CA MET A 159 1.48 -1.58 6.98
C MET A 159 2.97 -1.67 7.30
N MET A 160 3.77 -0.68 6.87
CA MET A 160 5.19 -0.59 7.21
C MET A 160 5.39 -0.45 8.74
N ILE A 161 4.68 0.47 9.39
CA ILE A 161 4.79 0.65 10.85
C ILE A 161 4.33 -0.62 11.58
N GLY A 162 3.20 -1.21 11.17
CA GLY A 162 2.68 -2.44 11.77
C GLY A 162 3.65 -3.62 11.64
N THR A 163 4.30 -3.78 10.48
CA THR A 163 5.31 -4.82 10.26
C THR A 163 6.58 -4.56 11.06
N LEU A 164 7.05 -3.31 11.16
CA LEU A 164 8.20 -2.96 12.01
C LEU A 164 7.92 -3.21 13.49
N LEU A 165 6.76 -2.80 14.01
CA LEU A 165 6.37 -3.06 15.40
C LEU A 165 6.34 -4.56 15.71
N TYR A 166 5.86 -5.37 14.75
CA TYR A 166 5.90 -6.82 14.86
C TYR A 166 7.34 -7.37 14.86
N MET A 167 8.19 -6.89 13.96
CA MET A 167 9.60 -7.32 13.88
C MET A 167 10.41 -6.99 15.13
N PHE A 168 10.21 -5.80 15.70
CA PHE A 168 10.89 -5.37 16.93
C PHE A 168 10.25 -5.92 18.20
N GLN A 169 9.21 -6.76 18.08
CA GLN A 169 8.48 -7.35 19.21
C GLN A 169 7.98 -6.31 20.23
N ILE A 170 7.66 -5.09 19.76
CA ILE A 170 7.16 -4.01 20.60
C ILE A 170 5.73 -4.38 21.01
N THR A 171 5.62 -5.12 22.10
CA THR A 171 4.36 -5.64 22.60
C THR A 171 3.90 -4.72 23.72
N PRO A 172 2.78 -3.99 23.58
CA PRO A 172 2.36 -2.97 24.56
C PRO A 172 1.98 -3.53 25.94
N ARG A 173 1.94 -4.86 26.10
CA ARG A 173 1.97 -5.54 27.40
C ARG A 173 2.73 -6.86 27.28
N PRO A 174 3.60 -7.23 28.24
CA PRO A 174 3.80 -8.64 28.53
C PRO A 174 2.43 -9.17 28.95
N THR A 175 1.82 -10.05 28.18
CA THR A 175 0.65 -10.78 28.64
C THR A 175 1.03 -11.48 29.96
N PRO A 176 0.40 -11.14 31.10
CA PRO A 176 0.58 -11.93 32.32
C PRO A 176 -0.09 -13.28 32.02
N GLY A 177 0.70 -14.28 31.62
CA GLY A 177 0.21 -15.61 31.28
C GLY A 177 -0.02 -15.86 29.78
N GLY A 178 1.05 -16.23 29.08
CA GLY A 178 1.08 -17.39 28.17
C GLY A 178 -0.13 -17.74 27.30
N TYR A 179 -0.59 -16.84 26.42
CA TYR A 179 -1.57 -17.21 25.36
C TYR A 179 -0.93 -17.67 24.04
N TYR A 180 0.36 -17.42 23.85
CA TYR A 180 1.18 -18.19 22.91
C TYR A 180 2.18 -18.97 23.75
N GLY A 181 2.25 -20.29 23.55
CA GLY A 181 3.25 -21.13 24.17
C GLY A 181 4.63 -20.59 23.86
N SER A 182 5.17 -19.79 24.77
CA SER A 182 6.57 -19.39 24.75
C SER A 182 7.39 -20.66 24.98
N PRO A 183 8.42 -20.95 24.16
CA PRO A 183 9.35 -22.05 24.40
C PRO A 183 10.19 -21.85 25.68
N THR A 184 10.03 -20.74 26.40
CA THR A 184 10.73 -20.48 27.67
C THR A 184 10.05 -21.00 28.93
N ARG A 185 8.98 -21.81 28.85
CA ARG A 185 8.66 -22.69 29.99
C ARG A 185 9.66 -23.84 30.04
N VAL A 186 10.82 -23.56 30.63
CA VAL A 186 11.58 -24.57 31.36
C VAL A 186 10.61 -25.10 32.41
N VAL A 187 10.04 -26.27 32.16
CA VAL A 187 9.34 -27.02 33.20
C VAL A 187 10.41 -27.34 34.24
N PRO A 188 10.30 -26.90 35.51
CA PRO A 188 11.17 -27.40 36.54
C PRO A 188 10.91 -28.90 36.60
N SER A 189 11.90 -29.69 36.19
CA SER A 189 11.92 -31.12 36.44
C SER A 189 12.00 -31.30 37.94
N TYR A 190 10.85 -31.42 38.59
CA TYR A 190 10.79 -31.98 39.93
C TYR A 190 11.12 -33.47 39.79
N VAL A 191 12.25 -33.82 40.39
CA VAL A 191 12.73 -35.18 40.66
C VAL A 191 11.71 -35.91 41.52
#